data_AF-A0A2N6CQD7-F1
#
_entry.id   AF-A0A2N6CQD7-F1
#
_cell.length_a   1.000
_cell.length_b   1.000
_cell.length_c   1.000
_cell.angle_alpha   90.00
_cell.angle_beta   90.00
_cell.angle_gamma   90.00
#
_symmetry.space_group_name_H-M   'P 1'
#
loop_
_entity.id
_entity.type
_entity.pdbx_description
1 polymer ?
#
loop_
_entity_poly.entity_id
_entity_poly.type
_entity_poly.pdbx_seq_one_letter_code
_entity_poly.pdbx_strand_id
1 'polypeptide(L)'
;MKKVFPLVFALSALFSGQLLADPESDREAFVKYFEQRFPDVALENYANGIYALDKPAYEQWLQIEEFPPYELAIEEGEQLFNTPFANGKGYADCFPDGGIGIRQNYPYFDTDRGEVVTLEYAINLCREANGEQPLKYKKGPIASISAYMAYTSRGKPFAMDLGDDPRALAAYEQGKQFYYSKRGQLNFSCADC
;
A
#
# COMPACT_ATOMS: atom_id res chain seq x y z
N MET A 1 -44.38 -57.67 22.02
CA MET A 1 -43.16 -57.70 21.19
C MET A 1 -43.06 -56.41 20.38
N LYS A 2 -42.35 -55.40 20.86
CA LYS A 2 -41.98 -54.21 20.08
C LYS A 2 -40.49 -53.98 20.32
N LYS A 3 -39.67 -54.26 19.30
CA LYS A 3 -38.21 -54.09 19.35
C LYS A 3 -37.91 -52.61 19.16
N VAL A 4 -37.26 -52.00 20.14
CA VAL A 4 -36.75 -50.62 20.08
C VAL A 4 -35.35 -50.70 19.51
N PHE A 5 -35.12 -50.07 18.36
CA PHE A 5 -33.80 -49.94 17.72
C PHE A 5 -33.21 -48.59 18.14
N PRO A 6 -32.00 -48.51 18.73
CA PRO A 6 -31.41 -47.22 19.07
C PRO A 6 -30.84 -46.62 17.78
N LEU A 7 -31.35 -45.46 17.41
CA LEU A 7 -30.82 -44.63 16.32
C LEU A 7 -29.54 -43.97 16.84
N VAL A 8 -28.38 -44.45 16.38
CA VAL A 8 -27.08 -43.83 16.64
C VAL A 8 -27.01 -42.55 15.82
N PHE A 9 -27.12 -41.39 16.47
CA PHE A 9 -26.81 -40.10 15.88
C PHE A 9 -25.28 -40.00 15.75
N ALA A 10 -24.75 -40.25 14.55
CA ALA A 10 -23.38 -39.89 14.22
C ALA A 10 -23.29 -38.36 14.09
N LEU A 11 -22.68 -37.73 15.09
CA LEU A 11 -22.36 -36.31 15.09
C LEU A 11 -21.18 -36.08 14.14
N SER A 12 -21.46 -35.86 12.86
CA SER A 12 -20.46 -35.36 11.90
C SER A 12 -20.17 -33.91 12.25
N ALA A 13 -19.07 -33.69 12.99
CA ALA A 13 -18.48 -32.37 13.14
C ALA A 13 -18.01 -31.89 11.76
N LEU A 14 -18.84 -31.06 11.12
CA LEU A 14 -18.38 -30.21 10.02
C LEU A 14 -17.36 -29.24 10.62
N PHE A 15 -16.08 -29.56 10.42
CA PHE A 15 -15.02 -28.56 10.50
C PHE A 15 -15.29 -27.55 9.38
N SER A 16 -16.11 -26.55 9.68
CA SER A 16 -16.14 -25.31 8.95
C SER A 16 -14.80 -24.64 9.21
N GLY A 17 -13.76 -25.01 8.46
CA GLY A 17 -12.60 -24.17 8.30
C GLY A 17 -13.13 -22.83 7.84
N GLN A 18 -13.11 -21.84 8.72
CA GLN A 18 -13.28 -20.46 8.28
C GLN A 18 -12.12 -20.25 7.29
N LEU A 19 -12.45 -20.25 6.01
CA LEU A 19 -11.59 -19.70 4.97
C LEU A 19 -11.44 -18.22 5.34
N LEU A 20 -10.47 -17.92 6.21
CA LEU A 20 -9.87 -16.61 6.20
C LEU A 20 -9.21 -16.54 4.83
N ALA A 21 -9.88 -15.86 3.90
CA ALA A 21 -9.35 -15.56 2.58
C ALA A 21 -7.93 -15.04 2.78
N ASP A 22 -6.96 -15.73 2.17
CA ASP A 22 -5.56 -15.30 2.20
C ASP A 22 -5.41 -14.02 1.35
N PRO A 23 -4.33 -13.24 1.55
CA PRO A 23 -4.16 -11.93 0.91
C PRO A 23 -4.29 -11.95 -0.62
N GLU A 24 -3.90 -13.06 -1.26
CA GLU A 24 -3.99 -13.22 -2.70
C GLU A 24 -5.46 -13.42 -3.12
N SER A 25 -6.19 -14.28 -2.43
CA SER A 25 -7.63 -14.46 -2.66
C SER A 25 -8.44 -13.17 -2.40
N ASP A 26 -8.05 -12.36 -1.41
CA ASP A 26 -8.65 -11.04 -1.18
C ASP A 26 -8.40 -10.09 -2.35
N ARG A 27 -7.17 -10.07 -2.89
CA ARG A 27 -6.81 -9.26 -4.06
C ARG A 27 -7.63 -9.65 -5.28
N GLU A 28 -7.71 -10.95 -5.58
CA GLU A 28 -8.51 -11.46 -6.71
C GLU A 28 -9.99 -11.10 -6.55
N ALA A 29 -10.56 -11.27 -5.35
CA ALA A 29 -11.94 -10.90 -5.07
C ALA A 29 -12.19 -9.40 -5.24
N PHE A 30 -11.24 -8.56 -4.80
CA PHE A 30 -11.32 -7.10 -4.95
C PHE A 30 -11.27 -6.68 -6.41
N VAL A 31 -10.30 -7.19 -7.19
CA VAL A 31 -10.19 -6.92 -8.63
C VAL A 31 -11.47 -7.32 -9.35
N LYS A 32 -11.94 -8.55 -9.11
CA LYS A 32 -13.17 -9.08 -9.73
C LYS A 32 -14.41 -8.23 -9.41
N TYR A 33 -14.53 -7.73 -8.17
CA TYR A 33 -15.64 -6.86 -7.78
C TYR A 33 -15.68 -5.59 -8.64
N PHE A 34 -14.53 -4.94 -8.86
CA PHE A 34 -14.45 -3.72 -9.67
C PHE A 34 -14.61 -3.99 -11.17
N GLU A 35 -14.02 -5.04 -11.71
CA GLU A 35 -14.23 -5.46 -13.11
C GLU A 35 -15.72 -5.73 -13.40
N GLN A 36 -16.43 -6.35 -12.45
CA GLN A 36 -17.88 -6.57 -12.59
C GLN A 36 -18.69 -5.29 -12.48
N ARG A 37 -18.26 -4.35 -11.61
CA ARG A 37 -18.96 -3.09 -11.39
C ARG A 37 -18.75 -2.09 -12.52
N PHE A 38 -17.56 -2.07 -13.12
CA PHE A 38 -17.18 -1.17 -14.19
C PHE A 38 -16.49 -1.95 -15.32
N PRO A 39 -17.26 -2.72 -16.12
CA PRO A 39 -16.71 -3.64 -17.12
C PRO A 39 -16.00 -2.93 -18.29
N ASP A 40 -16.27 -1.64 -18.50
CA ASP A 40 -15.67 -0.85 -19.58
C ASP A 40 -14.34 -0.20 -19.17
N VAL A 41 -13.88 -0.42 -17.93
CA VAL A 41 -12.66 0.18 -17.38
C VAL A 41 -11.57 -0.88 -17.29
N ALA A 42 -10.51 -0.72 -18.10
CA ALA A 42 -9.35 -1.60 -18.07
C ALA A 42 -8.64 -1.56 -16.71
N LEU A 43 -8.12 -2.70 -16.24
CA LEU A 43 -7.54 -2.84 -14.90
C LEU A 43 -6.40 -1.85 -14.63
N GLU A 44 -5.57 -1.59 -15.62
CA GLU A 44 -4.47 -0.63 -15.56
C GLU A 44 -4.93 0.82 -15.30
N ASN A 45 -6.15 1.17 -15.72
CA ASN A 45 -6.66 2.54 -15.59
C ASN A 45 -7.10 2.85 -14.16
N TYR A 46 -7.34 1.85 -13.31
CA TYR A 46 -7.69 2.07 -11.90
C TYR A 46 -6.59 2.79 -11.11
N ALA A 47 -5.34 2.79 -11.61
CA ALA A 47 -4.26 3.61 -11.05
C ALA A 47 -4.57 5.12 -11.07
N ASN A 48 -5.48 5.57 -11.95
CA ASN A 48 -5.92 6.97 -12.05
C ASN A 48 -7.08 7.31 -11.11
N GLY A 49 -7.51 6.37 -10.25
CA GLY A 49 -8.59 6.59 -9.29
C GLY A 49 -9.92 6.99 -9.96
N ILE A 50 -10.56 8.04 -9.45
CA ILE A 50 -11.86 8.51 -9.98
C ILE A 50 -11.81 8.91 -11.45
N TYR A 51 -10.64 9.36 -11.95
CA TYR A 51 -10.48 9.73 -13.35
C TYR A 51 -10.62 8.53 -14.30
N ALA A 52 -10.48 7.30 -13.81
CA ALA A 52 -10.77 6.09 -14.58
C ALA A 52 -12.27 5.93 -14.89
N LEU A 53 -13.14 6.55 -14.08
CA LEU A 53 -14.59 6.40 -14.13
C LEU A 53 -15.31 7.65 -14.68
N ASP A 54 -14.68 8.81 -14.61
CA ASP A 54 -15.24 10.11 -15.03
C ASP A 54 -14.41 10.71 -16.16
N LYS A 55 -14.88 10.55 -17.40
CA LYS A 55 -14.19 11.02 -18.61
C LYS A 55 -13.99 12.55 -18.63
N PRO A 56 -15.00 13.40 -18.38
CA PRO A 56 -14.78 14.84 -18.24
C PRO A 56 -13.71 15.20 -17.20
N ALA A 57 -13.71 14.53 -16.03
CA ALA A 57 -12.68 14.77 -15.02
C ALA A 57 -11.29 14.32 -15.49
N TYR A 58 -11.19 13.21 -16.22
CA TYR A 58 -9.94 12.75 -16.85
C TYR A 58 -9.39 13.74 -17.87
N GLU A 59 -10.24 14.29 -18.75
CA GLU A 59 -9.83 15.30 -19.74
C GLU A 59 -9.32 16.59 -19.06
N GLN A 60 -9.95 17.01 -17.96
CA GLN A 60 -9.48 18.14 -17.16
C GLN A 60 -8.16 17.83 -16.46
N TRP A 61 -8.00 16.62 -15.93
CA TRP A 61 -6.75 16.19 -15.32
C TRP A 61 -5.60 16.20 -16.33
N LEU A 62 -5.82 15.71 -17.57
CA LEU A 62 -4.81 15.79 -18.63
C LEU A 62 -4.36 17.22 -18.94
N GLN A 63 -5.28 18.20 -18.90
CA GLN A 63 -4.92 19.61 -19.08
C GLN A 63 -4.08 20.14 -17.92
N ILE A 64 -4.35 19.68 -16.69
CA ILE A 64 -3.51 20.02 -15.51
C ILE A 64 -2.12 19.39 -15.66
N GLU A 65 -2.03 18.16 -16.17
CA GLU A 65 -0.75 17.46 -16.38
C GLU A 65 0.10 18.08 -17.50
N GLU A 66 -0.42 19.02 -18.31
CA GLU A 66 0.44 19.80 -19.22
C GLU A 66 1.38 20.74 -18.45
N PHE A 67 0.95 21.23 -17.29
CA PHE A 67 1.76 22.04 -16.36
C PHE A 67 1.46 21.61 -14.92
N PRO A 68 1.95 20.43 -14.49
CA PRO A 68 1.53 19.86 -13.23
C PRO A 68 1.97 20.73 -12.05
N PRO A 69 1.04 21.15 -11.17
CA PRO A 69 1.37 22.03 -10.05
C PRO A 69 2.29 21.37 -9.01
N TYR A 70 2.43 20.03 -9.06
CA TYR A 70 3.30 19.27 -8.17
C TYR A 70 4.77 19.26 -8.58
N GLU A 71 5.14 19.73 -9.79
CA GLU A 71 6.53 19.71 -10.27
C GLU A 71 7.50 20.41 -9.33
N LEU A 72 7.09 21.56 -8.75
CA LEU A 72 7.90 22.28 -7.77
C LEU A 72 8.26 21.43 -6.55
N ALA A 73 7.35 20.55 -6.09
CA ALA A 73 7.62 19.65 -4.97
C ALA A 73 8.53 18.49 -5.37
N ILE A 74 8.47 18.05 -6.65
CA ILE A 74 9.38 17.05 -7.19
C ILE A 74 10.80 17.63 -7.29
N GLU A 75 10.95 18.84 -7.81
CA GLU A 75 12.24 19.55 -7.88
C GLU A 75 12.84 19.80 -6.49
N GLU A 76 12.04 20.27 -5.54
CA GLU A 76 12.47 20.39 -4.13
C GLU A 76 12.93 19.04 -3.57
N GLY A 77 12.16 17.98 -3.84
CA GLY A 77 12.48 16.62 -3.45
C GLY A 77 13.80 16.13 -4.02
N GLU A 78 14.06 16.39 -5.31
CA GLU A 78 15.30 16.05 -5.99
C GLU A 78 16.50 16.79 -5.37
N GLN A 79 16.36 18.09 -5.11
CA GLN A 79 17.43 18.88 -4.48
C GLN A 79 17.75 18.36 -3.08
N LEU A 80 16.73 18.10 -2.26
CA LEU A 80 16.90 17.54 -0.93
C LEU A 80 17.50 16.12 -0.97
N PHE A 81 17.08 15.31 -1.93
CA PHE A 81 17.59 13.95 -2.12
C PHE A 81 19.08 13.93 -2.46
N ASN A 82 19.52 14.86 -3.31
CA ASN A 82 20.90 14.97 -3.77
C ASN A 82 21.82 15.78 -2.82
N THR A 83 21.25 16.43 -1.80
CA THR A 83 22.04 17.17 -0.81
C THR A 83 22.73 16.18 0.15
N PRO A 84 24.08 16.20 0.26
CA PRO A 84 24.79 15.33 1.18
C PRO A 84 24.42 15.62 2.64
N PHE A 85 24.38 14.57 3.45
CA PHE A 85 24.33 14.65 4.91
C PHE A 85 25.62 15.24 5.48
N ALA A 86 25.59 15.63 6.76
CA ALA A 86 26.75 16.21 7.44
C ALA A 86 27.99 15.28 7.44
N ASN A 87 27.80 13.98 7.31
CA ASN A 87 28.87 12.97 7.24
C ASN A 87 29.41 12.74 5.81
N GLY A 88 28.90 13.46 4.80
CA GLY A 88 29.30 13.36 3.39
C GLY A 88 28.61 12.26 2.58
N LYS A 89 27.80 11.40 3.21
CA LYS A 89 26.94 10.41 2.53
C LYS A 89 25.61 11.04 2.10
N GLY A 90 24.79 10.32 1.34
CA GLY A 90 23.44 10.76 0.98
C GLY A 90 22.43 9.63 0.96
N TYR A 91 21.20 9.92 0.53
CA TYR A 91 20.14 8.91 0.42
C TYR A 91 20.50 7.80 -0.58
N ALA A 92 21.22 8.11 -1.66
CA ALA A 92 21.66 7.12 -2.64
C ALA A 92 22.54 6.01 -2.04
N ASP A 93 23.21 6.25 -0.91
CA ASP A 93 24.01 5.24 -0.21
C ASP A 93 23.17 4.29 0.66
N CYS A 94 21.91 4.65 0.96
CA CYS A 94 21.02 3.90 1.83
C CYS A 94 20.09 2.96 1.08
N PHE A 95 19.76 3.26 -0.17
CA PHE A 95 18.66 2.63 -0.90
C PHE A 95 19.14 1.76 -2.06
N PRO A 96 18.42 0.67 -2.39
CA PRO A 96 18.65 -0.06 -3.64
C PRO A 96 18.50 0.88 -4.84
N ASP A 97 19.23 0.61 -5.92
CA ASP A 97 19.27 1.43 -7.13
C ASP A 97 19.52 2.93 -6.86
N GLY A 98 20.23 3.23 -5.77
CA GLY A 98 20.49 4.60 -5.35
C GLY A 98 19.23 5.40 -5.00
N GLY A 99 18.13 4.72 -4.65
CA GLY A 99 16.84 5.37 -4.31
C GLY A 99 15.97 5.74 -5.52
N ILE A 100 16.39 5.36 -6.74
CA ILE A 100 15.70 5.71 -7.98
C ILE A 100 14.83 4.53 -8.44
N GLY A 101 13.54 4.79 -8.64
CA GLY A 101 12.62 3.80 -9.19
C GLY A 101 12.31 2.65 -8.24
N ILE A 102 12.22 2.91 -6.93
CA ILE A 102 12.04 1.89 -5.89
C ILE A 102 10.70 1.98 -5.14
N ARG A 103 9.84 2.97 -5.42
CA ARG A 103 8.61 3.20 -4.64
C ARG A 103 7.65 2.01 -4.66
N GLN A 104 7.59 1.30 -5.79
CA GLN A 104 6.73 0.13 -5.98
C GLN A 104 7.09 -1.05 -5.08
N ASN A 105 8.28 -1.04 -4.46
CA ASN A 105 8.75 -2.05 -3.52
C ASN A 105 8.36 -1.73 -2.05
N TYR A 106 7.59 -0.64 -1.83
CA TYR A 106 7.14 -0.22 -0.51
C TYR A 106 5.61 -0.13 -0.44
N PRO A 107 5.01 -0.36 0.75
CA PRO A 107 5.67 -0.88 1.96
C PRO A 107 6.10 -2.35 1.83
N TYR A 108 7.05 -2.77 2.66
CA TYR A 108 7.42 -4.18 2.82
C TYR A 108 7.46 -4.54 4.31
N PHE A 109 7.42 -5.84 4.63
CA PHE A 109 7.61 -6.32 5.99
C PHE A 109 9.09 -6.62 6.25
N ASP A 110 9.72 -5.89 7.18
CA ASP A 110 11.09 -6.15 7.60
C ASP A 110 11.08 -7.25 8.67
N THR A 111 11.64 -8.40 8.33
CA THR A 111 11.62 -9.59 9.21
C THR A 111 12.57 -9.46 10.40
N ASP A 112 13.67 -8.74 10.26
CA ASP A 112 14.64 -8.49 11.32
C ASP A 112 14.05 -7.56 12.38
N ARG A 113 13.31 -6.53 11.94
CA ARG A 113 12.58 -5.59 12.82
C ARG A 113 11.24 -6.15 13.30
N GLY A 114 10.64 -7.05 12.52
CA GLY A 114 9.30 -7.57 12.77
C GLY A 114 8.20 -6.54 12.57
N GLU A 115 8.37 -5.60 11.64
CA GLU A 115 7.42 -4.51 11.39
C GLU A 115 7.32 -4.12 9.91
N VAL A 116 6.25 -3.41 9.54
CA VAL A 116 6.07 -2.89 8.18
C VAL A 116 6.88 -1.60 8.00
N VAL A 117 7.73 -1.56 6.99
CA VAL A 117 8.55 -0.40 6.63
C VAL A 117 7.95 0.31 5.41
N THR A 118 7.47 1.54 5.62
CA THR A 118 7.08 2.45 4.52
C THR A 118 8.28 3.18 3.96
N LEU A 119 8.16 3.77 2.77
CA LEU A 119 9.25 4.55 2.18
C LEU A 119 9.66 5.73 3.08
N GLU A 120 8.67 6.43 3.65
CA GLU A 120 8.90 7.56 4.56
C GLU A 120 9.58 7.10 5.85
N TYR A 121 9.25 5.89 6.33
CA TYR A 121 9.97 5.32 7.45
C TYR A 121 11.41 4.97 7.08
N ALA A 122 11.64 4.33 5.93
CA ALA A 122 12.99 4.03 5.44
C ALA A 122 13.85 5.29 5.20
N ILE A 123 13.26 6.39 4.73
CA ILE A 123 13.92 7.70 4.63
C ILE A 123 14.42 8.15 6.00
N ASN A 124 13.59 8.06 7.04
CA ASN A 124 14.01 8.44 8.39
C ASN A 124 15.03 7.47 8.99
N LEU A 125 14.91 6.16 8.73
CA LEU A 125 15.93 5.18 9.15
C LEU A 125 17.30 5.50 8.52
N CYS A 126 17.34 5.85 7.23
CA CYS A 126 18.56 6.29 6.56
C CYS A 126 19.15 7.55 7.21
N ARG A 127 18.31 8.54 7.54
CA ARG A 127 18.75 9.77 8.22
C ARG A 127 19.36 9.45 9.59
N GLU A 128 18.64 8.73 10.44
CA GLU A 128 19.11 8.38 11.78
C GLU A 128 20.42 7.58 11.75
N ALA A 129 20.55 6.63 10.83
CA ALA A 129 21.79 5.86 10.64
C ALA A 129 22.98 6.73 10.20
N ASN A 130 22.72 7.90 9.61
CA ASN A 130 23.74 8.86 9.17
C ASN A 130 23.91 10.05 10.13
N GLY A 131 23.31 10.00 11.33
CA GLY A 131 23.43 11.06 12.34
C GLY A 131 22.56 12.29 12.07
N GLU A 132 21.63 12.18 11.12
CA GLU A 132 20.68 13.22 10.79
C GLU A 132 19.41 13.10 11.65
N GLN A 133 18.76 14.21 11.95
CA GLN A 133 17.48 14.19 12.66
C GLN A 133 16.36 13.65 11.74
N PRO A 134 15.43 12.82 12.26
CA PRO A 134 14.31 12.34 11.48
C PRO A 134 13.40 13.50 11.06
N LEU A 135 12.89 13.42 9.83
CA LEU A 135 11.95 14.39 9.29
C LEU A 135 10.55 14.14 9.86
N LYS A 136 9.83 15.23 10.12
CA LYS A 136 8.42 15.15 10.54
C LYS A 136 7.57 14.61 9.40
N TYR A 137 6.72 13.63 9.69
CA TYR A 137 5.78 13.02 8.74
C TYR A 137 4.77 14.02 8.14
N LYS A 138 4.12 13.57 7.07
CA LYS A 138 2.95 14.18 6.38
C LYS A 138 3.23 15.36 5.45
N LYS A 139 4.19 16.23 5.75
CA LYS A 139 4.42 17.46 4.97
C LYS A 139 5.88 17.90 4.96
N GLY A 140 6.21 18.85 4.08
CA GLY A 140 7.54 19.44 3.97
C GLY A 140 8.55 18.43 3.45
N PRO A 141 9.83 18.48 3.89
CA PRO A 141 10.92 17.73 3.28
C PRO A 141 10.68 16.24 3.08
N ILE A 142 10.03 15.55 4.03
CA ILE A 142 9.76 14.10 3.88
C ILE A 142 8.80 13.82 2.73
N ALA A 143 7.82 14.71 2.51
CA ALA A 143 6.84 14.57 1.45
C ALA A 143 7.48 14.89 0.10
N SER A 144 8.29 15.94 0.00
CA SER A 144 9.01 16.31 -1.23
C SER A 144 9.98 15.20 -1.65
N ILE A 145 10.80 14.68 -0.72
CA ILE A 145 11.73 13.56 -1.00
C ILE A 145 10.97 12.30 -1.42
N SER A 146 9.92 11.91 -0.66
CA SER A 146 9.10 10.74 -1.02
C SER A 146 8.42 10.91 -2.39
N ALA A 147 7.95 12.12 -2.71
CA ALA A 147 7.33 12.43 -3.99
C ALA A 147 8.33 12.31 -5.15
N TYR A 148 9.56 12.82 -5.00
CA TYR A 148 10.63 12.62 -5.99
C TYR A 148 10.94 11.13 -6.20
N MET A 149 11.15 10.36 -5.13
CA MET A 149 11.43 8.92 -5.23
C MET A 149 10.24 8.15 -5.86
N ALA A 150 9.00 8.56 -5.57
CA ALA A 150 7.81 8.01 -6.22
C ALA A 150 7.72 8.39 -7.70
N TYR A 151 8.07 9.63 -8.05
CA TYR A 151 8.06 10.13 -9.42
C TYR A 151 9.02 9.33 -10.32
N THR A 152 10.22 9.00 -9.82
CA THR A 152 11.18 8.15 -10.54
C THR A 152 10.70 6.70 -10.74
N SER A 153 9.60 6.30 -10.10
CA SER A 153 9.00 4.97 -10.17
C SER A 153 7.74 4.91 -11.05
N ARG A 154 7.37 6.01 -11.73
CA ARG A 154 6.17 6.04 -12.59
C ARG A 154 6.21 4.93 -13.65
N GLY A 155 5.06 4.29 -13.85
CA GLY A 155 4.89 3.18 -14.78
C GLY A 155 5.37 1.82 -14.26
N LYS A 156 6.03 1.75 -13.10
CA LYS A 156 6.37 0.48 -12.47
C LYS A 156 5.18 -0.07 -11.68
N PRO A 157 4.77 -1.33 -11.90
CA PRO A 157 3.65 -1.92 -11.17
C PRO A 157 4.02 -2.20 -9.71
N PHE A 158 3.06 -2.00 -8.80
CA PHE A 158 3.19 -2.48 -7.42
C PHE A 158 2.95 -3.99 -7.39
N ALA A 159 3.91 -4.72 -6.82
CA ALA A 159 3.79 -6.15 -6.54
C ALA A 159 4.26 -6.36 -5.09
N MET A 160 3.32 -6.19 -4.15
CA MET A 160 3.64 -6.38 -2.73
C MET A 160 3.71 -7.87 -2.42
N ASP A 161 4.89 -8.31 -2.00
CA ASP A 161 5.10 -9.65 -1.44
C ASP A 161 5.08 -9.55 0.09
N LEU A 162 4.21 -10.32 0.72
CA LEU A 162 4.13 -10.41 2.18
C LEU A 162 5.21 -11.34 2.76
N GLY A 163 5.85 -12.16 1.91
CA GLY A 163 6.79 -13.19 2.34
C GLY A 163 6.13 -14.26 3.23
N ASP A 164 6.97 -15.08 3.86
CA ASP A 164 6.54 -16.23 4.67
C ASP A 164 6.47 -15.93 6.18
N ASP A 165 6.79 -14.70 6.62
CA ASP A 165 6.76 -14.35 8.04
C ASP A 165 5.31 -14.22 8.52
N PRO A 166 4.86 -15.02 9.52
CA PRO A 166 3.48 -14.95 10.01
C PRO A 166 3.11 -13.58 10.59
N ARG A 167 4.10 -12.78 11.01
CA ARG A 167 3.88 -11.41 11.47
C ARG A 167 3.52 -10.46 10.33
N ALA A 168 3.98 -10.73 9.10
CA ALA A 168 3.59 -9.97 7.92
C ALA A 168 2.10 -10.18 7.61
N LEU A 169 1.64 -11.43 7.66
CA LEU A 169 0.21 -11.75 7.54
C LEU A 169 -0.60 -11.09 8.66
N ALA A 170 -0.11 -11.11 9.91
CA ALA A 170 -0.79 -10.44 11.01
C ALA A 170 -0.88 -8.92 10.81
N ALA A 171 0.13 -8.29 10.20
CA ALA A 171 0.09 -6.86 9.85
C ALA A 171 -0.90 -6.57 8.72
N TYR A 172 -0.96 -7.45 7.70
CA TYR A 172 -1.96 -7.38 6.63
C TYR A 172 -3.38 -7.46 7.19
N GLU A 173 -3.66 -8.46 8.05
CA GLU A 173 -4.98 -8.66 8.65
C GLU A 173 -5.42 -7.47 9.52
N GLN A 174 -4.48 -6.84 10.24
CA GLN A 174 -4.75 -5.59 10.95
C GLN A 174 -5.14 -4.45 10.01
N GLY A 175 -4.45 -4.31 8.88
CA GLY A 175 -4.78 -3.34 7.83
C GLY A 175 -6.15 -3.59 7.21
N LYS A 176 -6.45 -4.85 6.87
CA LYS A 176 -7.75 -5.29 6.36
C LYS A 176 -8.87 -5.01 7.36
N GLN A 177 -8.70 -5.39 8.62
CA GLN A 177 -9.65 -5.05 9.68
C GLN A 177 -9.83 -3.54 9.78
N PHE A 178 -8.75 -2.76 9.70
CA PHE A 178 -8.85 -1.31 9.74
C PHE A 178 -9.69 -0.76 8.59
N TYR A 179 -9.44 -1.23 7.36
CA TYR A 179 -10.10 -0.79 6.13
C TYR A 179 -11.63 -1.01 6.16
N TYR A 180 -12.08 -2.15 6.65
CA TYR A 180 -13.51 -2.52 6.68
C TYR A 180 -14.25 -2.13 7.97
N SER A 181 -13.54 -1.69 9.01
CA SER A 181 -14.19 -1.32 10.28
C SER A 181 -14.85 0.05 10.21
N LYS A 182 -16.13 0.11 10.62
CA LYS A 182 -16.86 1.36 10.78
C LYS A 182 -16.32 2.16 11.98
N ARG A 183 -16.05 3.45 11.80
CA ARG A 183 -15.47 4.35 12.80
C ARG A 183 -16.09 5.75 12.75
N GLY A 184 -15.96 6.47 13.86
CA GLY A 184 -16.42 7.86 14.01
C GLY A 184 -17.94 8.01 14.16
N GLN A 185 -18.40 9.24 14.38
CA GLN A 185 -19.82 9.55 14.59
C GLN A 185 -20.70 9.19 13.39
N LEU A 186 -20.15 9.28 12.17
CA LEU A 186 -20.87 8.97 10.93
C LEU A 186 -20.89 7.47 10.61
N ASN A 187 -20.18 6.64 11.41
CA ASN A 187 -20.16 5.19 11.26
C ASN A 187 -19.78 4.71 9.84
N PHE A 188 -18.68 5.24 9.30
CA PHE A 188 -18.13 4.89 7.99
C PHE A 188 -16.84 4.09 8.10
N SER A 189 -16.55 3.29 7.07
CA SER A 189 -15.30 2.57 6.80
C SER A 189 -14.69 3.07 5.49
N CYS A 190 -13.46 2.67 5.20
CA CYS A 190 -12.82 3.01 3.92
C CYS A 190 -13.58 2.38 2.73
N ALA A 191 -14.18 1.20 2.92
CA ALA A 191 -14.90 0.48 1.88
C ALA A 191 -16.27 1.09 1.49
N ASP A 192 -16.74 2.10 2.23
CA ASP A 192 -18.04 2.74 1.94
C ASP A 192 -17.98 3.80 0.84
N CYS A 193 -16.79 4.31 0.55
CA CYS A 193 -16.53 5.38 -0.43
C CYS A 193 -15.61 4.86 -1.54
#